data_AF-A0A7C5PBN8-F1
#
_entry.id   AF-A0A7C5PBN8-F1
#
_cell.length_a   1.000
_cell.length_b   1.000
_cell.length_c   1.000
_cell.angle_alpha   90.00
_cell.angle_beta   90.00
_cell.angle_gamma   90.00
#
_symmetry.space_group_name_H-M   'P 1'
#
loop_
_entity.id
_entity.type
_entity.pdbx_description
1 polymer ?
#
loop_
_entity_poly.entity_id
_entity_poly.type
_entity_poly.pdbx_seq_one_letter_code
_entity_poly.pdbx_strand_id
1 'polypeptide(L)'
;LPWPQPEELPGPPCYCGRRGCIETYLSGPGMARDHGSGETPPEIVAAAEAGDPAAVATLARYHDRLARALASVINLLDPEAIVLGGGMGRIPSLYTEVPRLLPRYVFSDTLATRILPPAHGDSSGVRGAAWLWPLREPAGRV
;
A
#
# COMPACT_ATOMS: atom_id res chain seq x y z
N LEU A 1 8.91 -9.14 3.43
CA LEU A 1 7.45 -9.21 3.47
C LEU A 1 7.09 -9.84 4.81
N PRO A 2 6.27 -9.21 5.66
CA PRO A 2 5.81 -9.84 6.90
C PRO A 2 5.03 -11.14 6.61
N TRP A 3 5.24 -12.18 7.43
CA TRP A 3 4.61 -13.50 7.29
C TRP A 3 4.62 -14.06 5.85
N PRO A 4 5.81 -14.28 5.24
CA PRO A 4 5.87 -14.80 3.87
C PRO A 4 5.36 -16.25 3.82
N GLN A 5 4.61 -16.55 2.77
CA GLN A 5 4.18 -17.92 2.43
C GLN A 5 5.33 -18.70 1.77
N PRO A 6 5.30 -20.05 1.75
CA PRO A 6 6.37 -20.87 1.16
C PRO A 6 6.74 -20.48 -0.28
N GLU A 7 5.75 -20.17 -1.11
CA GLU A 7 5.90 -19.73 -2.51
C GLU A 7 6.51 -18.33 -2.66
N GLU A 8 6.55 -17.56 -1.58
CA GLU A 8 7.14 -16.21 -1.56
C GLU A 8 8.60 -16.22 -1.09
N LEU A 9 9.15 -17.38 -0.74
CA LEU A 9 10.54 -17.57 -0.33
C LEU A 9 11.40 -18.11 -1.50
N PRO A 10 12.64 -17.62 -1.66
CA PRO A 10 13.36 -16.64 -0.83
C PRO A 10 12.96 -15.17 -1.09
N GLY A 11 11.98 -14.94 -1.96
CA GLY A 11 11.55 -13.62 -2.41
C GLY A 11 12.45 -13.05 -3.51
N PRO A 12 11.92 -12.12 -4.33
CA PRO A 12 12.68 -11.52 -5.42
C PRO A 12 13.82 -10.64 -4.88
N PRO A 13 14.91 -10.49 -5.65
CA PRO A 13 15.99 -9.58 -5.29
C PRO A 13 15.50 -8.13 -5.27
N CYS A 14 15.99 -7.36 -4.30
CA CYS A 14 15.71 -5.94 -4.17
C CYS A 14 16.96 -5.12 -4.53
N TYR A 15 16.74 -3.92 -5.07
CA TYR A 15 17.82 -2.97 -5.37
C TYR A 15 18.63 -2.56 -4.12
N CYS A 16 18.07 -2.73 -2.91
CA CYS A 16 18.77 -2.47 -1.65
C CYS A 16 19.76 -3.59 -1.26
N GLY A 17 19.98 -4.60 -2.12
CA GLY A 17 20.86 -5.75 -1.87
C GLY A 17 20.26 -6.87 -1.03
N ARG A 18 19.02 -6.72 -0.54
CA ARG A 18 18.29 -7.74 0.22
C ARG A 18 17.31 -8.51 -0.68
N ARG A 19 16.57 -9.45 -0.10
CA ARG A 19 15.51 -10.21 -0.78
C ARG A 19 14.18 -10.04 -0.08
N GLY A 20 13.10 -10.10 -0.86
CA GLY A 20 11.74 -10.10 -0.33
C GLY A 20 11.35 -8.81 0.40
N CYS A 21 11.92 -7.65 0.02
CA CYS A 21 11.47 -6.36 0.55
C CYS A 21 10.01 -6.11 0.18
N ILE A 22 9.23 -5.40 1.01
CA ILE A 22 7.81 -5.13 0.71
C ILE A 22 7.64 -4.46 -0.66
N GLU A 23 8.52 -3.53 -0.99
CA GLU A 23 8.61 -2.82 -2.28
C GLU A 23 8.63 -3.76 -3.49
N THR A 24 9.29 -4.92 -3.40
CA THR A 24 9.43 -5.82 -4.54
C THR A 24 8.15 -6.55 -4.90
N TYR A 25 7.15 -6.52 -4.01
CA TYR A 25 5.81 -7.08 -4.22
C TYR A 25 4.75 -6.00 -4.43
N LEU A 26 4.79 -4.90 -3.66
CA LEU A 26 3.69 -3.93 -3.60
C LEU A 26 3.87 -2.70 -4.51
N SER A 27 5.01 -2.58 -5.19
CA SER A 27 5.21 -1.58 -6.24
C SER A 27 4.49 -1.96 -7.53
N GLY A 28 4.29 -0.99 -8.43
CA GLY A 28 3.76 -1.26 -9.77
C GLY A 28 4.57 -2.30 -10.55
N PRO A 29 5.91 -2.16 -10.66
CA PRO A 29 6.75 -3.20 -11.25
C PRO A 29 6.70 -4.54 -10.51
N GLY A 30 6.47 -4.51 -9.18
CA GLY A 30 6.24 -5.72 -8.38
C GLY A 30 4.98 -6.47 -8.81
N MET A 31 3.86 -5.75 -8.94
CA MET A 31 2.58 -6.31 -9.42
C MET A 31 2.70 -6.85 -10.85
N ALA A 32 3.28 -6.08 -11.77
CA ALA A 32 3.45 -6.50 -13.17
C ALA A 32 4.31 -7.78 -13.28
N ARG A 33 5.39 -7.87 -12.49
CA ARG A 33 6.23 -9.07 -12.42
C ARG A 33 5.48 -10.28 -11.86
N ASP A 34 4.66 -10.09 -10.82
CA ASP A 34 3.87 -11.16 -10.23
C ASP A 34 2.76 -11.67 -11.16
N HIS A 35 2.22 -10.80 -12.01
CA HIS A 35 1.26 -11.18 -13.03
C HIS A 35 1.92 -11.98 -14.18
N GLY A 36 3.05 -11.49 -14.68
CA GLY A 36 3.95 -12.27 -15.56
C GLY A 36 3.63 -12.22 -17.06
N SER A 37 2.56 -11.55 -17.49
CA SER A 37 2.15 -11.47 -18.91
C SER A 37 2.45 -10.11 -19.60
N GLY A 38 3.04 -9.16 -18.86
CA GLY A 38 3.55 -7.90 -19.41
C GLY A 38 2.60 -6.70 -19.27
N GLU A 39 1.39 -6.91 -18.77
CA GLU A 39 0.43 -5.88 -18.45
C GLU A 39 0.93 -4.95 -17.35
N THR A 40 0.60 -3.68 -17.50
CA THR A 40 0.78 -2.65 -16.49
C THR A 40 -0.24 -2.80 -15.36
N PRO A 41 0.01 -2.24 -14.15
CA PRO A 41 -0.96 -2.31 -13.05
C PRO A 41 -2.38 -1.84 -13.40
N PRO A 42 -2.59 -0.73 -14.15
CA PRO A 42 -3.93 -0.34 -14.59
C PRO A 42 -4.62 -1.37 -15.48
N GLU A 43 -3.88 -2.01 -16.40
CA GLU A 43 -4.42 -3.06 -17.27
C GLU A 43 -4.81 -4.31 -16.47
N ILE A 44 -3.98 -4.71 -15.50
CA ILE A 44 -4.29 -5.83 -14.58
C ILE A 44 -5.56 -5.53 -13.79
N VAL A 45 -5.70 -4.31 -13.25
CA VAL A 45 -6.89 -3.91 -12.49
C VAL A 45 -8.13 -3.95 -13.38
N ALA A 46 -8.06 -3.39 -14.59
CA ALA A 46 -9.17 -3.41 -15.54
C ALA A 46 -9.56 -4.84 -15.95
N ALA A 47 -8.58 -5.71 -16.18
CA ALA A 47 -8.83 -7.12 -16.50
C ALA A 47 -9.50 -7.85 -15.32
N ALA A 48 -9.07 -7.58 -14.09
CA ALA A 48 -9.70 -8.16 -12.90
C ALA A 48 -11.15 -7.67 -12.72
N GLU A 49 -11.42 -6.39 -12.99
CA GLU A 49 -12.79 -5.83 -13.01
C GLU A 49 -13.67 -6.46 -14.09
N ALA A 50 -13.08 -6.84 -15.23
CA ALA A 50 -13.74 -7.62 -16.28
C ALA A 50 -13.90 -9.11 -15.95
N GLY A 51 -13.38 -9.58 -14.81
CA GLY A 51 -13.51 -10.96 -14.34
C GLY A 51 -12.44 -11.92 -14.87
N ASP A 52 -11.33 -11.42 -15.43
CA ASP A 52 -10.22 -12.28 -15.83
C ASP A 52 -9.65 -13.05 -14.62
N PRO A 53 -9.64 -14.40 -14.66
CA PRO A 53 -9.23 -15.19 -13.50
C PRO A 53 -7.78 -14.96 -13.05
N ALA A 54 -6.86 -14.71 -14.00
CA ALA A 54 -5.45 -14.50 -13.69
C ALA A 54 -5.24 -13.14 -13.00
N ALA A 55 -5.86 -12.09 -13.52
CA ALA A 55 -5.81 -10.76 -12.94
C ALA A 55 -6.49 -10.70 -11.56
N VAL A 56 -7.65 -11.37 -11.40
CA VAL A 56 -8.30 -11.52 -10.09
C VAL A 56 -7.37 -12.21 -9.09
N ALA A 57 -6.69 -13.27 -9.50
CA ALA A 57 -5.72 -13.96 -8.64
C ALA A 57 -4.52 -13.07 -8.28
N THR A 58 -4.01 -12.26 -9.23
CA THR A 58 -2.95 -11.28 -8.96
C THR A 58 -3.38 -10.23 -7.95
N LEU A 59 -4.59 -9.65 -8.09
CA LEU A 59 -5.09 -8.67 -7.12
C LEU A 59 -5.32 -9.30 -5.75
N ALA A 60 -5.85 -10.52 -5.66
CA ALA A 60 -6.03 -11.20 -4.38
C ALA A 60 -4.70 -11.41 -3.64
N ARG A 61 -3.63 -11.84 -4.35
CA ARG A 61 -2.28 -11.92 -3.78
C ARG A 61 -1.77 -10.55 -3.35
N TYR A 62 -2.00 -9.51 -4.16
CA TYR A 62 -1.59 -8.14 -3.84
C TYR A 62 -2.28 -7.62 -2.57
N HIS A 63 -3.61 -7.78 -2.45
CA HIS A 63 -4.39 -7.38 -1.28
C HIS A 63 -3.89 -8.05 0.00
N ASP A 64 -3.64 -9.35 -0.07
CA ASP A 64 -3.15 -10.12 1.07
C ASP A 64 -1.74 -9.67 1.52
N ARG A 65 -0.83 -9.47 0.57
CA ARG A 65 0.52 -8.96 0.84
C ARG A 65 0.49 -7.54 1.43
N LEU A 66 -0.41 -6.69 0.93
CA LEU A 66 -0.60 -5.34 1.46
C LEU A 66 -1.20 -5.38 2.87
N ALA A 67 -2.17 -6.26 3.14
CA ALA A 67 -2.72 -6.46 4.47
C ALA A 67 -1.63 -6.89 5.48
N ARG A 68 -0.78 -7.85 5.12
CA ARG A 68 0.38 -8.27 5.93
C ARG A 68 1.36 -7.12 6.17
N ALA A 69 1.66 -6.33 5.14
CA ALA A 69 2.54 -5.17 5.27
C ALA A 69 1.95 -4.11 6.21
N LEU A 70 0.69 -3.73 6.02
CA LEU A 70 0.02 -2.72 6.84
C LEU A 70 -0.20 -3.20 8.28
N ALA A 71 -0.56 -4.46 8.50
CA ALA A 71 -0.72 -5.03 9.83
C ALA A 71 0.57 -4.95 10.65
N SER A 72 1.75 -5.10 10.02
CA SER A 72 3.02 -4.92 10.71
C SER A 72 3.23 -3.49 11.23
N VAL A 73 2.73 -2.49 10.49
CA VAL A 73 2.76 -1.08 10.90
C VAL A 73 1.72 -0.83 11.99
N ILE A 74 0.50 -1.36 11.83
CA ILE A 74 -0.60 -1.22 12.81
C ILE A 74 -0.20 -1.81 14.15
N ASN A 75 0.33 -3.03 14.16
CA ASN A 75 0.75 -3.70 15.38
C ASN A 75 1.88 -2.98 16.12
N LEU A 76 2.66 -2.12 15.44
CA LEU A 76 3.77 -1.38 16.04
C LEU A 76 3.38 0.04 16.47
N LEU A 77 2.55 0.73 15.69
CA LEU A 77 2.27 2.16 15.85
C LEU A 77 0.82 2.48 16.25
N ASP A 78 -0.11 1.55 16.05
CA ASP A 78 -1.56 1.72 16.23
C ASP A 78 -2.11 3.06 15.69
N PRO A 79 -1.89 3.38 14.39
CA PRO A 79 -2.27 4.68 13.86
C PRO A 79 -3.79 4.79 13.67
N GLU A 80 -4.34 5.98 13.90
CA GLU A 80 -5.75 6.26 13.61
C GLU A 80 -6.08 6.17 12.11
N ALA A 81 -5.10 6.42 11.25
CA ALA A 81 -5.26 6.35 9.80
C ALA A 81 -3.94 6.04 9.08
N ILE A 82 -4.06 5.34 7.95
CA ILE A 82 -2.99 5.12 6.97
C ILE A 82 -3.48 5.64 5.62
N VAL A 83 -2.74 6.58 5.03
CA VAL A 83 -3.05 7.17 3.73
C VAL A 83 -2.20 6.51 2.65
N LEU A 84 -2.83 5.89 1.64
CA LEU A 84 -2.14 5.17 0.58
C LEU A 84 -1.77 6.10 -0.58
N GLY A 85 -0.54 6.62 -0.56
CA GLY A 85 -0.02 7.48 -1.62
C GLY A 85 0.35 6.76 -2.94
N GLY A 86 0.73 7.54 -3.94
CA GLY A 86 1.29 7.05 -5.21
C GLY A 86 0.27 6.43 -6.17
N GLY A 87 0.75 5.95 -7.31
CA GLY A 87 -0.11 5.38 -8.37
C GLY A 87 -0.87 4.14 -7.93
N MET A 88 -0.24 3.26 -7.14
CA MET A 88 -0.86 2.03 -6.63
C MET A 88 -2.01 2.32 -5.65
N GLY A 89 -1.91 3.41 -4.88
CA GLY A 89 -2.99 3.87 -4.00
C GLY A 89 -4.26 4.28 -4.74
N ARG A 90 -4.25 4.40 -6.08
CA ARG A 90 -5.46 4.71 -6.86
C ARG A 90 -6.36 3.50 -7.12
N ILE A 91 -5.91 2.29 -6.78
CA ILE A 91 -6.67 1.06 -6.98
C ILE A 91 -7.88 1.06 -6.01
N PRO A 92 -9.13 1.09 -6.48
CA PRO A 92 -10.30 1.26 -5.61
C PRO A 92 -10.51 0.10 -4.63
N SER A 93 -10.23 -1.12 -5.06
CA SER A 93 -10.42 -2.33 -4.25
C SER A 93 -9.52 -2.39 -3.01
N LEU A 94 -8.46 -1.58 -2.93
CA LEU A 94 -7.62 -1.53 -1.72
C LEU A 94 -8.41 -1.05 -0.49
N TYR A 95 -9.40 -0.18 -0.70
CA TYR A 95 -10.18 0.42 0.38
C TYR A 95 -11.33 -0.47 0.85
N THR A 96 -11.61 -1.57 0.14
CA THR A 96 -12.65 -2.55 0.52
C THR A 96 -12.05 -3.89 0.92
N GLU A 97 -11.09 -4.41 0.16
CA GLU A 97 -10.57 -5.77 0.37
C GLU A 97 -9.50 -5.81 1.46
N VAL A 98 -8.59 -4.83 1.51
CA VAL A 98 -7.52 -4.83 2.52
C VAL A 98 -8.08 -4.73 3.94
N PRO A 99 -9.05 -3.84 4.25
CA PRO A 99 -9.69 -3.83 5.57
C PRO A 99 -10.31 -5.17 6.00
N ARG A 100 -10.84 -5.96 5.05
CA ARG A 100 -11.40 -7.29 5.34
C ARG A 100 -10.33 -8.33 5.68
N LEU A 101 -9.10 -8.13 5.21
CA LEU A 101 -7.97 -9.03 5.44
C LEU A 101 -7.19 -8.69 6.70
N LEU A 102 -7.16 -7.42 7.12
CA LEU A 102 -6.39 -6.94 8.28
C LEU A 102 -6.64 -7.72 9.59
N PRO A 103 -7.88 -8.10 9.97
CA PRO A 103 -8.12 -8.86 11.20
C PRO A 103 -7.39 -10.20 11.31
N ARG A 104 -6.89 -10.75 10.19
CA ARG A 104 -6.10 -11.99 10.19
C ARG A 104 -4.68 -11.79 10.73
N TYR A 105 -4.19 -10.56 10.71
CA TYR A 105 -2.77 -10.22 10.93
C TYR A 105 -2.56 -9.19 12.04
N VAL A 106 -3.61 -8.45 12.43
CA VAL A 106 -3.59 -7.53 13.56
C VAL A 106 -3.81 -8.30 14.86
N PHE A 107 -3.00 -8.06 15.88
CA PHE A 107 -3.08 -8.82 17.14
C PHE A 107 -4.24 -8.40 18.05
N SER A 108 -4.75 -7.17 17.85
CA SER A 108 -5.79 -6.56 18.68
C SER A 108 -7.19 -7.04 18.31
N ASP A 109 -8.05 -7.20 19.32
CA ASP A 109 -9.47 -7.52 19.14
C ASP A 109 -10.26 -6.36 18.52
N THR A 110 -9.72 -5.14 18.57
CA THR A 110 -10.32 -3.94 17.98
C THR A 110 -9.39 -3.32 16.95
N LEU A 111 -9.87 -3.16 15.72
CA LEU A 111 -9.17 -2.49 14.63
C LEU A 111 -9.86 -1.17 14.28
N ALA A 112 -9.32 -0.05 14.75
CA ALA A 112 -9.85 1.29 14.48
C ALA A 112 -9.12 2.03 13.34
N THR A 113 -7.94 1.54 12.92
CA THR A 113 -7.14 2.17 11.86
C THR A 113 -7.92 2.26 10.55
N ARG A 114 -8.05 3.48 10.02
CA ARG A 114 -8.71 3.74 8.73
C ARG A 114 -7.70 3.70 7.59
N ILE A 115 -8.03 3.01 6.49
CA ILE A 115 -7.25 3.06 5.25
C ILE A 115 -7.89 4.08 4.31
N LEU A 116 -7.15 5.14 3.97
CA LEU A 116 -7.71 6.31 3.28
C LEU A 116 -6.97 6.64 1.97
N PRO A 117 -7.68 7.15 0.95
CA PRO A 117 -7.04 7.68 -0.24
C PRO A 117 -6.37 9.04 0.01
N PRO A 118 -5.35 9.40 -0.77
CA PRO A 118 -4.66 10.68 -0.63
C PRO A 118 -5.53 11.81 -1.19
N ALA A 119 -5.68 12.90 -0.43
CA ALA A 119 -6.54 14.03 -0.81
C ALA A 119 -5.85 15.10 -1.68
N HIS A 120 -4.52 15.06 -1.82
CA HIS A 120 -3.74 16.18 -2.37
C HIS A 120 -2.89 15.83 -3.60
N GLY A 121 -2.94 14.58 -4.06
CA GLY A 121 -2.32 14.14 -5.32
C GLY A 121 -0.88 14.64 -5.50
N ASP A 122 -0.59 15.16 -6.68
CA ASP A 122 0.77 15.59 -7.09
C ASP A 122 1.25 16.83 -6.31
N SER A 123 0.33 17.59 -5.70
CA SER A 123 0.65 18.74 -4.86
C SER A 123 1.02 18.36 -3.42
N SER A 124 0.96 17.07 -3.06
CA SER A 124 1.22 16.63 -1.67
C SER A 124 2.62 17.01 -1.19
N GLY A 125 3.63 16.92 -2.05
CA GLY A 125 5.02 17.25 -1.69
C GLY A 125 5.21 18.73 -1.36
N VAL A 126 4.75 19.64 -2.23
CA VAL A 126 4.89 21.09 -2.02
C VAL A 126 4.04 21.59 -0.85
N ARG A 127 2.85 21.02 -0.63
CA ARG A 127 2.01 21.35 0.54
C ARG A 127 2.68 20.90 1.83
N GLY A 128 3.20 19.67 1.86
CA GLY A 128 3.94 19.16 3.01
C GLY A 128 5.15 20.03 3.35
N ALA A 129 5.92 20.46 2.34
CA ALA A 129 7.04 21.37 2.52
C ALA A 129 6.61 22.73 3.10
N ALA A 130 5.52 23.31 2.60
CA ALA A 130 4.98 24.57 3.12
C ALA A 130 4.43 24.46 4.54
N TRP A 131 3.94 23.28 4.95
CA TRP A 131 3.38 23.04 6.29
C TRP A 131 4.39 22.52 7.31
N LEU A 132 5.63 22.22 6.91
CA LEU A 132 6.64 21.64 7.79
C LEU A 132 6.97 22.56 8.97
N TRP A 133 6.91 23.88 8.75
CA TRP A 133 7.06 24.89 9.80
C TRP A 133 5.78 25.71 9.91
N PRO A 134 5.30 26.01 11.14
CA PRO A 134 4.24 26.99 11.31
C PRO A 134 4.70 28.34 10.73
N LEU A 135 3.78 29.04 10.06
CA LEU A 135 4.01 30.43 9.68
C LEU A 135 4.31 31.19 10.97
N ARG A 136 5.51 31.76 11.08
CA ARG A 136 5.82 32.69 12.16
C ARG A 136 4.78 33.80 12.11
N GLU A 137 3.99 33.94 13.17
CA GLU A 137 3.23 35.16 13.42
C GLU A 137 4.23 36.33 13.28
N PRO A 138 3.95 37.34 12.45
CA PRO A 138 4.83 38.51 12.35
C PRO A 138 4.96 39.10 13.76
N ALA A 139 6.19 39.16 14.26
CA ALA A 139 6.49 39.70 15.58
C ALA A 139 5.93 41.12 15.68
N GLY A 140 4.86 41.29 16.47
CA GLY A 140 4.34 42.57 16.94
C GLY A 140 3.96 43.58 15.86
N ARG A 141 2.66 43.75 15.60
CA ARG A 141 2.16 45.12 15.45
C ARG A 141 2.13 45.72 16.84
N VAL A 142 3.15 46.53 17.14
CA VAL A 142 3.09 47.55 18.21
C VAL A 142 2.18 48.66 17.73
#